data_AF-A0A1I3R8M8-F1
#
_entry.id   AF-A0A1I3R8M8-F1
#
_cell.length_a   1.000
_cell.length_b   1.000
_cell.length_c   1.000
_cell.angle_alpha   90.00
_cell.angle_beta   90.00
_cell.angle_gamma   90.00
#
_symmetry.space_group_name_H-M   'P 1'
#
loop_
_entity.id
_entity.type
_entity.pdbx_description
1 polymer ?
#
loop_
_entity_poly.entity_id
_entity_poly.type
_entity_poly.pdbx_seq_one_letter_code
_entity_poly.pdbx_strand_id
1 'polypeptide(L)'
;MSRTFKRLKTLGVLSLLLGSAGGAFAGPGQAFAADGAGTATVKQASGALSIDGVVETDEGGAPAGEWQGADALKIAGVTDGGGNAHGAAIYVKYDADNLYVGAVIQDPTPMINENTGSNIWNGDNLELFFGTADLANKPDGMLPGDVQVVISGSVSNGAQSYAFTNGNFAFPAFPLAAKRASDKKGYTLEAAIPLSELGLTEPWDGKRMLMNAVLNDGGSSGRGQWGWTTTGETKKKFRSQWGLASLELGPAPAQNISADVSVSDSNMVTVTGQTQGVAGKDVALLVTGPGGTGSPVYADQTTSDAQGRYSFRFPMTSASVAGADAGTYTATVGGDGVARPVSVTFDFTPGSPAPDDPPIVYPGGGGGSATGGSGTGDDGSGGQTGGGDQGDKPALTDIAGHWAADAIKRAVALGIVTGYEDETFRPDRAVTRGEFAVMLSRAFKPAAAADLLGFKDADAVPAWAADAVGRAAGAGWIGGYEDGTFRAGQPITRAELAAMAVRAMGWTPESSAVPAFADAAAIAPWARPYAALAAEKGLMNGRGGNLFVPGGITTRAEAAQLLTRMLDAKTTEGG
;
A
#
# COMPACT_ATOMS: atom_id res chain seq x y z
N MET A 1 -30.08 70.03 30.47
CA MET A 1 -31.44 69.55 30.10
C MET A 1 -31.32 68.03 29.98
N SER A 2 -32.12 67.15 30.63
CA SER A 2 -33.60 66.99 30.61
C SER A 2 -34.09 66.63 29.19
N ARG A 3 -34.74 65.50 28.85
CA ARG A 3 -35.36 64.32 29.53
C ARG A 3 -35.54 63.18 28.46
N THR A 4 -35.80 61.88 28.67
CA THR A 4 -35.68 60.92 29.80
C THR A 4 -36.04 59.48 29.33
N PHE A 5 -35.32 58.44 29.80
CA PHE A 5 -35.64 56.98 29.88
C PHE A 5 -36.74 56.32 29.00
N LYS A 6 -36.44 55.10 28.47
CA LYS A 6 -36.90 53.81 29.07
C LYS A 6 -36.42 52.51 28.35
N ARG A 7 -35.74 51.65 29.12
CA ARG A 7 -35.75 50.14 29.06
C ARG A 7 -35.24 49.48 27.75
N LEU A 8 -34.85 48.19 27.73
CA LEU A 8 -34.92 47.12 28.75
C LEU A 8 -33.59 46.31 28.79
N LYS A 9 -33.27 45.69 29.94
CA LYS A 9 -32.28 44.59 30.01
C LYS A 9 -32.99 43.24 29.82
N THR A 10 -32.44 42.37 28.99
CA THR A 10 -32.62 40.91 29.13
C THR A 10 -31.28 40.25 28.81
N LEU A 11 -30.85 39.28 29.62
CA LEU A 11 -29.75 38.39 29.23
C LEU A 11 -30.29 37.44 28.15
N GLY A 12 -29.75 37.52 26.94
CA GLY A 12 -29.86 36.42 25.99
C GLY A 12 -29.00 35.27 26.51
N VAL A 13 -29.62 34.26 27.10
CA VAL A 13 -28.92 33.02 27.43
C VAL A 13 -28.47 32.40 26.11
N LEU A 14 -27.16 32.26 25.91
CA LEU A 14 -26.61 31.49 24.81
C LEU A 14 -26.82 30.01 25.12
N SER A 15 -28.04 29.52 24.88
CA SER A 15 -28.36 28.11 24.98
C SER A 15 -27.44 27.33 24.05
N LEU A 16 -26.73 26.34 24.59
CA LEU A 16 -26.17 25.28 23.75
C LEU A 16 -27.35 24.62 23.05
N LEU A 17 -27.48 24.88 21.75
CA LEU A 17 -28.15 23.97 20.85
C LEU A 17 -27.28 22.72 20.74
N LEU A 18 -27.45 21.81 21.71
CA LEU A 18 -27.24 20.40 21.42
C LEU A 18 -28.27 20.06 20.34
N GLY A 19 -27.84 20.11 19.08
CA GLY A 19 -28.61 19.57 17.97
C GLY A 19 -28.85 18.09 18.27
N SER A 20 -30.08 17.74 18.59
CA SER A 20 -30.45 16.36 18.87
C SER A 20 -30.42 15.59 17.56
N ALA A 21 -29.26 15.00 17.24
CA ALA A 21 -29.08 14.02 16.18
C ALA A 21 -29.85 12.73 16.54
N GLY A 22 -31.17 12.84 16.46
CA GLY A 22 -32.17 11.80 16.63
C GLY A 22 -33.04 11.77 15.39
N GLY A 23 -32.42 11.54 14.23
CA GLY A 23 -33.14 11.23 13.00
C GLY A 23 -33.97 9.97 13.26
N ALA A 24 -35.29 10.09 13.16
CA ALA A 24 -36.18 8.96 13.35
C ALA A 24 -36.02 8.00 12.18
N PHE A 25 -35.67 6.74 12.44
CA PHE A 25 -35.52 5.71 11.41
C PHE A 25 -36.77 5.63 10.52
N ALA A 26 -36.65 6.10 9.27
CA ALA A 26 -37.63 5.86 8.24
C ALA A 26 -37.61 4.36 7.89
N GLY A 27 -38.65 3.64 8.31
CA GLY A 27 -38.70 2.17 8.18
C GLY A 27 -38.56 1.68 6.72
N PRO A 28 -38.04 0.46 6.49
CA PRO A 28 -37.70 -0.04 5.15
C PRO A 28 -38.94 -0.34 4.28
N GLY A 29 -39.50 0.72 3.70
CA GLY A 29 -40.74 0.71 2.90
C GLY A 29 -40.57 0.37 1.42
N GLN A 30 -39.64 -0.52 1.03
CA GLN A 30 -39.64 -1.14 -0.31
C GLN A 30 -39.20 -2.61 -0.24
N ALA A 31 -39.79 -3.42 -1.12
CA ALA A 31 -39.43 -4.83 -1.28
C ALA A 31 -38.12 -4.97 -2.07
N PHE A 32 -37.31 -5.95 -1.70
CA PHE A 32 -36.02 -6.23 -2.33
C PHE A 32 -36.16 -7.19 -3.50
N ALA A 33 -35.23 -7.11 -4.46
CA ALA A 33 -35.05 -8.15 -5.45
C ALA A 33 -34.51 -9.41 -4.75
N ALA A 34 -35.38 -10.39 -4.55
CA ALA A 34 -34.94 -11.78 -4.52
C ALA A 34 -34.30 -12.12 -5.89
N ASP A 35 -33.43 -13.13 -5.88
CA ASP A 35 -32.82 -13.74 -7.07
C ASP A 35 -31.74 -12.92 -7.81
N GLY A 36 -30.49 -13.04 -7.32
CA GLY A 36 -29.30 -13.05 -8.19
C GLY A 36 -28.59 -11.72 -8.49
N ALA A 37 -27.42 -11.54 -7.88
CA ALA A 37 -26.38 -10.56 -8.28
C ALA A 37 -26.84 -9.10 -8.45
N GLY A 38 -27.07 -8.41 -7.33
CA GLY A 38 -27.21 -6.96 -7.32
C GLY A 38 -26.01 -6.22 -7.93
N THR A 39 -26.22 -5.03 -8.48
CA THR A 39 -25.16 -4.16 -8.99
C THR A 39 -24.95 -2.96 -8.07
N ALA A 40 -23.73 -2.42 -8.04
CA ALA A 40 -23.39 -1.23 -7.26
C ALA A 40 -22.43 -0.31 -8.03
N THR A 41 -22.61 1.01 -7.87
CA THR A 41 -21.66 2.02 -8.32
C THR A 41 -20.84 2.49 -7.11
N VAL A 42 -19.55 2.14 -7.07
CA VAL A 42 -18.65 2.60 -6.01
C VAL A 42 -18.01 3.89 -6.47
N LYS A 43 -18.35 5.00 -5.82
CA LYS A 43 -17.92 6.33 -6.29
C LYS A 43 -16.55 6.70 -5.75
N GLN A 44 -15.78 7.45 -6.54
CA GLN A 44 -14.54 8.00 -6.03
C GLN A 44 -14.85 9.02 -4.92
N ALA A 45 -14.06 9.01 -3.85
CA ALA A 45 -14.09 10.04 -2.84
C ALA A 45 -13.47 11.34 -3.36
N SER A 46 -13.92 12.48 -2.86
CA SER A 46 -13.37 13.81 -3.20
C SER A 46 -12.03 14.12 -2.50
N GLY A 47 -11.53 13.17 -1.72
CA GLY A 47 -10.36 13.23 -0.84
C GLY A 47 -10.45 12.07 0.16
N ALA A 48 -9.43 11.89 0.99
CA ALA A 48 -9.46 10.86 2.03
C ALA A 48 -10.60 11.13 3.04
N LEU A 49 -11.39 10.11 3.36
CA LEU A 49 -12.49 10.18 4.33
C LEU A 49 -11.97 10.14 5.77
N SER A 50 -12.66 10.86 6.65
CA SER A 50 -12.56 10.71 8.10
C SER A 50 -13.08 9.34 8.53
N ILE A 51 -12.49 8.77 9.58
CA ILE A 51 -12.90 7.50 10.19
C ILE A 51 -13.06 7.73 11.69
N ASP A 52 -14.18 8.35 12.08
CA ASP A 52 -14.55 8.62 13.48
C ASP A 52 -15.79 7.80 13.93
N GLY A 53 -16.39 7.06 13.00
CA GLY A 53 -17.56 6.24 13.19
C GLY A 53 -18.88 6.99 12.96
N VAL A 54 -18.90 8.11 12.22
CA VAL A 54 -20.09 8.93 11.95
C VAL A 54 -20.44 8.92 10.47
N VAL A 55 -21.22 7.92 10.08
CA VAL A 55 -21.84 7.88 8.75
C VAL A 55 -22.96 8.92 8.68
N GLU A 56 -22.65 10.11 8.14
CA GLU A 56 -23.62 11.20 8.00
C GLU A 56 -24.76 10.85 7.04
N THR A 57 -25.99 11.17 7.44
CA THR A 57 -27.20 11.05 6.62
C THR A 57 -28.10 12.28 6.77
N ASP A 58 -28.96 12.53 5.78
CA ASP A 58 -29.98 13.58 5.82
C ASP A 58 -31.23 13.16 6.62
N GLU A 59 -32.21 14.06 6.73
CA GLU A 59 -33.48 13.79 7.45
C GLU A 59 -34.30 12.62 6.85
N GLY A 60 -33.99 12.17 5.63
CA GLY A 60 -34.58 11.01 4.97
C GLY A 60 -33.74 9.73 5.05
N GLY A 61 -32.56 9.77 5.66
CA GLY A 61 -31.62 8.63 5.71
C GLY A 61 -30.82 8.40 4.43
N ALA A 62 -30.78 9.37 3.51
CA ALA A 62 -29.85 9.34 2.37
C ALA A 62 -28.45 9.82 2.82
N PRO A 63 -27.34 9.34 2.21
CA PRO A 63 -26.00 9.66 2.67
C PRO A 63 -25.66 11.13 2.42
N ALA A 64 -25.07 11.77 3.43
CA ALA A 64 -24.69 13.18 3.46
C ALA A 64 -23.19 13.34 3.73
N GLY A 65 -22.71 14.58 3.84
CA GLY A 65 -21.31 14.88 4.15
C GLY A 65 -20.32 14.21 3.21
N GLU A 66 -19.28 13.60 3.78
CA GLU A 66 -18.26 12.87 3.02
C GLU A 66 -18.82 11.62 2.32
N TRP A 67 -19.93 11.07 2.79
CA TRP A 67 -20.67 9.96 2.16
C TRP A 67 -21.59 10.40 1.02
N GLN A 68 -21.81 11.71 0.83
CA GLN A 68 -22.80 12.25 -0.11
C GLN A 68 -22.69 11.62 -1.51
N GLY A 69 -23.84 11.20 -2.05
CA GLY A 69 -23.97 10.65 -3.39
C GLY A 69 -23.54 9.20 -3.57
N ALA A 70 -23.03 8.51 -2.53
CA ALA A 70 -22.79 7.07 -2.58
C ALA A 70 -24.10 6.27 -2.74
N ASP A 71 -24.05 5.15 -3.47
CA ASP A 71 -25.18 4.22 -3.56
C ASP A 71 -25.28 3.39 -2.26
N ALA A 72 -26.50 3.13 -1.79
CA ALA A 72 -26.75 2.39 -0.56
C ALA A 72 -26.96 0.89 -0.83
N LEU A 73 -25.97 0.07 -0.44
CA LEU A 73 -26.11 -1.38 -0.34
C LEU A 73 -26.99 -1.69 0.87
N LYS A 74 -28.28 -1.90 0.64
CA LYS A 74 -29.25 -2.15 1.72
C LYS A 74 -29.35 -3.64 2.01
N ILE A 75 -29.19 -4.01 3.28
CA ILE A 75 -29.46 -5.34 3.81
C ILE A 75 -30.89 -5.33 4.36
N ALA A 76 -31.74 -6.19 3.80
CA ALA A 76 -33.15 -6.28 4.16
C ALA A 76 -33.33 -6.71 5.62
N GLY A 77 -34.11 -5.96 6.38
CA GLY A 77 -34.39 -6.25 7.77
C GLY A 77 -35.35 -7.42 7.94
N VAL A 78 -34.87 -8.50 8.54
CA VAL A 78 -35.74 -9.54 9.10
C VAL A 78 -36.14 -9.14 10.52
N THR A 79 -37.40 -9.39 10.85
CA THR A 79 -37.90 -9.29 12.22
C THR A 79 -37.61 -10.59 12.95
N ASP A 80 -36.93 -10.54 14.10
CA ASP A 80 -36.65 -11.73 14.92
C ASP A 80 -37.93 -12.31 15.56
N GLY A 81 -37.78 -13.42 16.29
CA GLY A 81 -38.89 -14.06 17.03
C GLY A 81 -39.45 -13.22 18.19
N GLY A 82 -38.80 -12.11 18.56
CA GLY A 82 -39.22 -11.15 19.59
C GLY A 82 -39.89 -9.88 19.05
N GLY A 83 -39.88 -9.65 17.74
CA GLY A 83 -40.40 -8.43 17.10
C GLY A 83 -39.34 -7.36 16.80
N ASN A 84 -38.05 -7.66 16.96
CA ASN A 84 -36.93 -6.76 16.69
C ASN A 84 -36.60 -6.75 15.19
N ALA A 85 -36.63 -5.57 14.56
CA ALA A 85 -36.14 -5.41 13.20
C ALA A 85 -34.63 -5.12 13.19
N HIS A 86 -33.86 -5.98 12.52
CA HIS A 86 -32.44 -5.78 12.23
C HIS A 86 -32.29 -5.13 10.83
N GLY A 87 -31.07 -4.83 10.38
CA GLY A 87 -30.78 -4.42 9.00
C GLY A 87 -29.56 -3.52 8.88
N ALA A 88 -29.19 -3.16 7.64
CA ALA A 88 -28.11 -2.19 7.42
C ALA A 88 -28.30 -1.39 6.12
N ALA A 89 -27.82 -0.14 6.13
CA ALA A 89 -27.48 0.61 4.93
C ALA A 89 -25.97 0.79 4.90
N ILE A 90 -25.31 0.24 3.87
CA ILE A 90 -23.86 0.28 3.71
C ILE A 90 -23.54 1.13 2.47
N TYR A 91 -22.64 2.07 2.63
CA TYR A 91 -22.16 2.98 1.59
C TYR A 91 -20.70 2.65 1.32
N VAL A 92 -20.30 2.70 0.05
CA VAL A 92 -18.92 2.39 -0.36
C VAL A 92 -18.40 3.49 -1.29
N LYS A 93 -17.21 3.99 -0.98
CA LYS A 93 -16.43 4.90 -1.82
C LYS A 93 -15.00 4.36 -1.97
N TYR A 94 -14.21 4.91 -2.89
CA TYR A 94 -12.80 4.53 -3.05
C TYR A 94 -11.92 5.76 -3.35
N ASP A 95 -10.63 5.68 -3.05
CA ASP A 95 -9.62 6.59 -3.58
C ASP A 95 -8.45 5.81 -4.21
N ALA A 96 -7.26 6.40 -4.33
CA ALA A 96 -6.10 5.71 -4.89
C ALA A 96 -5.60 4.53 -4.03
N ASP A 97 -5.81 4.60 -2.71
CA ASP A 97 -5.19 3.71 -1.72
C ASP A 97 -6.24 2.85 -0.98
N ASN A 98 -7.48 3.32 -0.82
CA ASN A 98 -8.48 2.75 0.10
C ASN A 98 -9.84 2.49 -0.56
N LEU A 99 -10.49 1.42 -0.11
CA LEU A 99 -11.93 1.22 -0.18
C LEU A 99 -12.56 1.66 1.14
N TYR A 100 -13.30 2.77 1.10
CA TYR A 100 -14.01 3.31 2.25
C TYR A 100 -15.37 2.64 2.39
N VAL A 101 -15.64 2.07 3.56
CA VAL A 101 -16.92 1.43 3.90
C VAL A 101 -17.53 2.11 5.12
N GLY A 102 -18.72 2.68 4.94
CA GLY A 102 -19.52 3.29 6.01
C GLY A 102 -20.84 2.54 6.13
N ALA A 103 -21.18 2.05 7.32
CA ALA A 103 -22.42 1.32 7.57
C ALA A 103 -23.26 1.98 8.68
N VAL A 104 -24.54 2.19 8.41
CA VAL A 104 -25.59 2.46 9.41
C VAL A 104 -26.31 1.14 9.66
N ILE A 105 -26.11 0.56 10.84
CA ILE A 105 -26.62 -0.76 11.21
C ILE A 105 -27.75 -0.61 12.23
N GLN A 106 -28.91 -1.17 11.92
CA GLN A 106 -30.05 -1.30 12.83
C GLN A 106 -29.99 -2.69 13.48
N ASP A 107 -29.94 -2.70 14.81
CA ASP A 107 -29.73 -3.89 15.62
C ASP A 107 -30.17 -3.52 17.06
N PRO A 108 -31.27 -4.09 17.58
CA PRO A 108 -31.77 -3.77 18.92
C PRO A 108 -30.95 -4.32 20.10
N THR A 109 -29.94 -5.15 19.84
CA THR A 109 -28.97 -5.65 20.83
C THR A 109 -27.51 -5.35 20.44
N PRO A 110 -27.17 -4.11 20.05
CA PRO A 110 -26.03 -3.88 19.16
C PRO A 110 -24.67 -3.95 19.84
N MET A 111 -23.71 -4.49 19.07
CA MET A 111 -22.27 -4.55 19.35
C MET A 111 -21.90 -5.57 20.46
N ILE A 112 -22.71 -6.61 20.65
CA ILE A 112 -22.43 -7.76 21.53
C ILE A 112 -21.45 -8.69 20.81
N ASN A 113 -20.16 -8.42 20.99
CA ASN A 113 -19.11 -9.29 20.50
C ASN A 113 -17.94 -9.37 21.48
N GLU A 114 -18.07 -10.27 22.46
CA GLU A 114 -17.02 -10.55 23.46
C GLU A 114 -15.85 -11.36 22.90
N ASN A 115 -15.97 -11.88 21.67
CA ASN A 115 -14.89 -12.56 20.97
C ASN A 115 -13.78 -11.57 20.55
N THR A 116 -12.59 -12.12 20.32
CA THR A 116 -11.43 -11.40 19.80
C THR A 116 -10.70 -12.24 18.75
N GLY A 117 -9.81 -11.60 17.97
CA GLY A 117 -9.00 -12.27 16.97
C GLY A 117 -9.85 -12.95 15.88
N SER A 118 -9.46 -14.16 15.45
CA SER A 118 -10.16 -14.91 14.39
C SER A 118 -11.52 -15.47 14.81
N ASN A 119 -12.00 -15.17 16.03
CA ASN A 119 -13.32 -15.58 16.52
C ASN A 119 -14.39 -14.48 16.45
N ILE A 120 -14.06 -13.25 16.03
CA ILE A 120 -15.05 -12.14 15.97
C ILE A 120 -16.25 -12.41 15.05
N TRP A 121 -16.16 -13.36 14.10
CA TRP A 121 -17.30 -13.77 13.27
C TRP A 121 -18.43 -14.48 14.05
N ASN A 122 -18.20 -14.86 15.32
CA ASN A 122 -19.18 -15.53 16.17
C ASN A 122 -20.12 -14.60 16.94
N GLY A 123 -19.71 -13.35 17.21
CA GLY A 123 -20.59 -12.31 17.79
C GLY A 123 -20.98 -11.26 16.74
N ASP A 124 -21.52 -10.12 17.14
CA ASP A 124 -22.04 -9.12 16.19
C ASP A 124 -20.94 -8.53 15.29
N ASN A 125 -21.14 -8.60 13.98
CA ASN A 125 -20.17 -8.14 12.98
C ASN A 125 -20.81 -7.89 11.58
N LEU A 126 -20.08 -7.14 10.76
CA LEU A 126 -20.30 -7.00 9.33
C LEU A 126 -19.24 -7.82 8.58
N GLU A 127 -19.66 -8.79 7.78
CA GLU A 127 -18.82 -9.56 6.86
C GLU A 127 -18.92 -8.95 5.45
N LEU A 128 -17.78 -8.61 4.86
CA LEU A 128 -17.64 -8.16 3.48
C LEU A 128 -16.87 -9.22 2.70
N PHE A 129 -17.28 -9.47 1.46
CA PHE A 129 -16.62 -10.41 0.56
C PHE A 129 -16.30 -9.72 -0.75
N PHE A 130 -15.08 -9.93 -1.25
CA PHE A 130 -14.55 -9.29 -2.45
C PHE A 130 -13.93 -10.34 -3.37
N GLY A 131 -14.27 -10.30 -4.65
CA GLY A 131 -13.70 -11.17 -5.68
C GLY A 131 -13.22 -10.37 -6.88
N THR A 132 -11.91 -10.25 -7.02
CA THR A 132 -11.27 -9.15 -7.76
C THR A 132 -10.60 -9.59 -9.05
N ALA A 133 -10.19 -10.86 -9.15
CA ALA A 133 -9.81 -11.54 -10.39
C ALA A 133 -10.99 -12.35 -10.97
N ASP A 134 -10.87 -12.77 -12.24
CA ASP A 134 -11.75 -13.74 -12.91
C ASP A 134 -13.26 -13.57 -12.59
N LEU A 135 -13.84 -12.40 -12.92
CA LEU A 135 -15.21 -12.03 -12.53
C LEU A 135 -16.32 -12.92 -13.15
N ALA A 136 -15.96 -13.79 -14.12
CA ALA A 136 -16.87 -14.69 -14.81
C ALA A 136 -16.98 -16.06 -14.12
N ASN A 137 -15.90 -16.55 -13.52
CA ASN A 137 -15.85 -17.81 -12.80
C ASN A 137 -16.49 -17.68 -11.42
N LYS A 138 -17.78 -18.02 -11.32
CA LYS A 138 -18.59 -17.84 -10.11
C LYS A 138 -19.09 -19.18 -9.52
N PRO A 139 -18.24 -19.97 -8.84
CA PRO A 139 -18.66 -21.20 -8.18
C PRO A 139 -19.47 -20.93 -6.90
N ASP A 140 -20.05 -21.99 -6.32
CA ASP A 140 -20.64 -21.99 -4.98
C ASP A 140 -19.56 -22.07 -3.88
N GLY A 141 -18.59 -21.15 -3.94
CA GLY A 141 -17.48 -21.02 -3.02
C GLY A 141 -16.58 -19.83 -3.38
N MET A 142 -15.61 -19.53 -2.52
CA MET A 142 -14.57 -18.51 -2.76
C MET A 142 -13.44 -19.09 -3.63
N LEU A 143 -12.90 -18.30 -4.56
CA LEU A 143 -11.62 -18.57 -5.20
C LEU A 143 -10.46 -18.27 -4.22
N PRO A 144 -9.24 -18.81 -4.43
CA PRO A 144 -8.10 -18.59 -3.53
C PRO A 144 -7.77 -17.12 -3.29
N GLY A 145 -7.90 -16.27 -4.32
CA GLY A 145 -7.67 -14.82 -4.25
C GLY A 145 -8.88 -13.98 -3.87
N ASP A 146 -10.05 -14.57 -3.59
CA ASP A 146 -11.17 -13.82 -3.04
C ASP A 146 -10.94 -13.56 -1.54
N VAL A 147 -11.29 -12.36 -1.07
CA VAL A 147 -11.03 -11.90 0.30
C VAL A 147 -12.33 -11.75 1.08
N GLN A 148 -12.36 -12.29 2.30
CA GLN A 148 -13.40 -12.00 3.29
C GLN A 148 -12.83 -11.03 4.34
N VAL A 149 -13.39 -9.83 4.46
CA VAL A 149 -13.09 -8.90 5.58
C VAL A 149 -14.22 -9.00 6.60
N VAL A 150 -13.89 -9.24 7.86
CA VAL A 150 -14.86 -9.25 8.97
C VAL A 150 -14.57 -8.07 9.88
N ILE A 151 -15.60 -7.29 10.22
CA ILE A 151 -15.46 -6.07 11.03
C ILE A 151 -16.48 -6.08 12.17
N SER A 152 -16.02 -5.98 13.41
CA SER A 152 -16.86 -5.90 14.61
C SER A 152 -16.71 -4.55 15.29
N GLY A 153 -17.83 -3.96 15.73
CA GLY A 153 -17.86 -2.72 16.51
C GLY A 153 -17.90 -2.91 18.03
N SER A 154 -17.39 -4.02 18.57
CA SER A 154 -17.58 -4.45 19.97
C SER A 154 -17.45 -3.33 21.02
N VAL A 155 -18.45 -3.23 21.92
CA VAL A 155 -18.40 -2.29 23.06
C VAL A 155 -17.48 -2.74 24.20
N SER A 156 -17.16 -4.04 24.29
CA SER A 156 -16.31 -4.59 25.36
C SER A 156 -14.83 -4.65 24.95
N ASN A 157 -14.57 -5.00 23.69
CA ASN A 157 -13.21 -5.20 23.17
C ASN A 157 -12.72 -4.06 22.25
N GLY A 158 -13.57 -3.07 21.95
CA GLY A 158 -13.32 -2.06 20.92
C GLY A 158 -13.53 -2.61 19.51
N ALA A 159 -13.45 -1.72 18.52
CA ALA A 159 -13.61 -2.11 17.13
C ALA A 159 -12.42 -2.98 16.65
N GLN A 160 -12.72 -4.07 15.95
CA GLN A 160 -11.75 -5.07 15.49
C GLN A 160 -12.06 -5.51 14.07
N SER A 161 -11.04 -5.89 13.30
CA SER A 161 -11.20 -6.53 11.99
C SER A 161 -10.23 -7.68 11.77
N TYR A 162 -10.57 -8.57 10.83
CA TYR A 162 -9.62 -9.47 10.19
C TYR A 162 -9.92 -9.60 8.69
N ALA A 163 -8.92 -9.96 7.90
CA ALA A 163 -9.07 -10.44 6.53
C ALA A 163 -8.81 -11.97 6.48
N PHE A 164 -9.57 -12.69 5.68
CA PHE A 164 -9.41 -14.13 5.44
C PHE A 164 -9.32 -14.40 3.93
N THR A 165 -8.22 -15.04 3.53
CA THR A 165 -7.86 -15.30 2.12
C THR A 165 -7.12 -16.63 2.04
N ASN A 166 -7.51 -17.50 1.10
CA ASN A 166 -6.93 -18.83 0.89
C ASN A 166 -6.66 -19.67 2.18
N GLY A 167 -7.60 -19.67 3.14
CA GLY A 167 -7.46 -20.42 4.40
C GLY A 167 -6.66 -19.71 5.50
N ASN A 168 -5.98 -18.61 5.19
CA ASN A 168 -5.18 -17.82 6.13
C ASN A 168 -5.98 -16.66 6.72
N PHE A 169 -5.64 -16.24 7.93
CA PHE A 169 -6.19 -15.06 8.60
C PHE A 169 -5.10 -14.01 8.79
N ALA A 170 -5.39 -12.76 8.42
CA ALA A 170 -4.57 -11.58 8.68
C ALA A 170 -5.35 -10.57 9.52
N PHE A 171 -4.66 -9.78 10.33
CA PHE A 171 -5.24 -8.67 11.09
C PHE A 171 -4.73 -7.36 10.50
N PRO A 172 -5.33 -6.88 9.38
CA PRO A 172 -4.84 -5.70 8.68
C PRO A 172 -5.01 -4.46 9.56
N ALA A 173 -3.92 -3.75 9.79
CA ALA A 173 -3.89 -2.55 10.62
C ALA A 173 -4.40 -1.33 9.83
N PHE A 174 -5.72 -1.26 9.62
CA PHE A 174 -6.38 -0.16 8.92
C PHE A 174 -7.21 0.73 9.86
N PRO A 175 -7.46 2.02 9.51
CA PRO A 175 -8.36 2.89 10.24
C PRO A 175 -9.78 2.29 10.31
N LEU A 176 -10.27 2.13 11.54
CA LEU A 176 -11.57 1.53 11.84
C LEU A 176 -12.17 2.21 13.07
N ALA A 177 -13.42 2.65 12.96
CA ALA A 177 -14.18 3.22 14.05
C ALA A 177 -15.62 2.69 14.07
N ALA A 178 -16.23 2.62 15.26
CA ALA A 178 -17.63 2.25 15.43
C ALA A 178 -18.26 3.04 16.59
N LYS A 179 -19.51 3.46 16.41
CA LYS A 179 -20.20 4.40 17.30
C LYS A 179 -21.64 3.94 17.54
N ARG A 180 -21.97 3.67 18.80
CA ARG A 180 -23.31 3.18 19.18
C ARG A 180 -24.36 4.28 19.03
N ALA A 181 -25.52 3.93 18.48
CA ALA A 181 -26.63 4.88 18.34
C ALA A 181 -27.10 5.38 19.72
N SER A 182 -27.56 6.63 19.77
CA SER A 182 -27.97 7.31 21.01
C SER A 182 -29.19 6.67 21.67
N ASP A 183 -30.10 6.10 20.86
CA ASP A 183 -31.27 5.33 21.28
C ASP A 183 -30.93 3.88 21.70
N LYS A 184 -29.68 3.45 21.46
CA LYS A 184 -29.12 2.11 21.73
C LYS A 184 -29.69 0.97 20.86
N LYS A 185 -30.32 1.26 19.72
CA LYS A 185 -30.92 0.27 18.79
C LYS A 185 -30.22 0.15 17.43
N GLY A 186 -28.94 0.54 17.40
CA GLY A 186 -28.08 0.38 16.25
C GLY A 186 -26.69 0.92 16.53
N TYR A 187 -25.88 0.97 15.48
CA TYR A 187 -24.55 1.59 15.49
C TYR A 187 -24.14 2.01 14.09
N THR A 188 -23.23 2.98 14.02
CA THR A 188 -22.49 3.30 12.80
C THR A 188 -21.09 2.69 12.87
N LEU A 189 -20.53 2.36 11.71
CA LEU A 189 -19.23 1.75 11.53
C LEU A 189 -18.56 2.37 10.30
N GLU A 190 -17.28 2.69 10.40
CA GLU A 190 -16.48 3.24 9.31
C GLU A 190 -15.12 2.54 9.23
N ALA A 191 -14.69 2.16 8.03
CA ALA A 191 -13.40 1.56 7.77
C ALA A 191 -12.77 2.10 6.47
N ALA A 192 -11.47 2.35 6.50
CA ALA A 192 -10.65 2.66 5.32
C ALA A 192 -9.82 1.42 4.96
N ILE A 193 -10.40 0.47 4.22
CA ILE A 193 -9.75 -0.81 3.92
C ILE A 193 -8.74 -0.57 2.78
N PRO A 194 -7.42 -0.77 2.97
CA PRO A 194 -6.46 -0.53 1.91
C PRO A 194 -6.72 -1.49 0.73
N LEU A 195 -6.72 -0.95 -0.48
CA LEU A 195 -6.96 -1.70 -1.72
C LEU A 195 -5.95 -2.86 -1.84
N SER A 196 -4.71 -2.68 -1.40
CA SER A 196 -3.70 -3.75 -1.33
C SER A 196 -4.13 -4.98 -0.53
N GLU A 197 -4.90 -4.82 0.56
CA GLU A 197 -5.41 -5.95 1.38
C GLU A 197 -6.51 -6.75 0.65
N LEU A 198 -7.10 -6.17 -0.40
CA LEU A 198 -8.07 -6.82 -1.30
C LEU A 198 -7.41 -7.43 -2.55
N GLY A 199 -6.08 -7.39 -2.63
CA GLY A 199 -5.29 -7.84 -3.79
C GLY A 199 -5.20 -6.80 -4.92
N LEU A 200 -5.35 -5.51 -4.62
CA LEU A 200 -5.59 -4.45 -5.60
C LEU A 200 -4.44 -3.42 -5.61
N THR A 201 -3.57 -3.51 -6.62
CA THR A 201 -2.25 -2.83 -6.63
C THR A 201 -1.94 -1.96 -7.85
N GLU A 202 -2.90 -1.77 -8.75
CA GLU A 202 -2.76 -1.04 -10.04
C GLU A 202 -4.00 -0.16 -10.23
N PRO A 203 -3.96 1.09 -10.72
CA PRO A 203 -5.05 2.08 -10.62
C PRO A 203 -6.46 1.52 -10.87
N TRP A 204 -7.39 1.75 -9.93
CA TRP A 204 -8.69 1.06 -9.86
C TRP A 204 -9.89 1.79 -10.48
N ASP A 205 -9.69 3.00 -10.98
CA ASP A 205 -10.68 3.76 -11.77
C ASP A 205 -11.29 2.90 -12.90
N GLY A 206 -12.62 2.79 -12.94
CA GLY A 206 -13.33 2.06 -14.00
C GLY A 206 -13.24 0.53 -13.93
N LYS A 207 -12.51 -0.02 -12.96
CA LYS A 207 -12.45 -1.47 -12.75
C LYS A 207 -13.73 -1.98 -12.08
N ARG A 208 -13.87 -3.30 -12.05
CA ARG A 208 -15.02 -4.01 -11.47
C ARG A 208 -14.54 -5.10 -10.54
N MET A 209 -15.33 -5.38 -9.52
CA MET A 209 -15.11 -6.49 -8.58
C MET A 209 -16.46 -7.16 -8.26
N LEU A 210 -16.42 -8.43 -7.91
CA LEU A 210 -17.55 -9.06 -7.23
C LEU A 210 -17.55 -8.64 -5.76
N MET A 211 -18.74 -8.39 -5.22
CA MET A 211 -18.89 -7.95 -3.82
C MET A 211 -20.16 -8.54 -3.19
N ASN A 212 -20.07 -8.88 -1.90
CA ASN A 212 -21.22 -9.16 -1.04
C ASN A 212 -20.98 -8.57 0.35
N ALA A 213 -22.06 -8.26 1.07
CA ALA A 213 -22.02 -7.72 2.41
C ALA A 213 -23.10 -8.40 3.27
N VAL A 214 -22.76 -8.85 4.48
CA VAL A 214 -23.62 -9.65 5.36
C VAL A 214 -23.51 -9.15 6.79
N LEU A 215 -24.63 -8.74 7.37
CA LEU A 215 -24.78 -8.49 8.80
C LEU A 215 -24.98 -9.84 9.52
N ASN A 216 -24.12 -10.14 10.48
CA ASN A 216 -24.26 -11.26 11.41
C ASN A 216 -24.64 -10.73 12.80
N ASP A 217 -25.87 -11.01 13.25
CA ASP A 217 -26.22 -11.05 14.67
C ASP A 217 -25.64 -12.36 15.23
N GLY A 218 -24.72 -12.24 16.19
CA GLY A 218 -24.13 -13.35 16.92
C GLY A 218 -24.42 -13.29 18.42
N GLY A 219 -25.36 -12.44 18.82
CA GLY A 219 -25.69 -12.13 20.21
C GLY A 219 -26.63 -13.14 20.86
N SER A 220 -27.13 -12.74 22.03
CA SER A 220 -28.02 -13.55 22.88
C SER A 220 -29.44 -13.73 22.34
N SER A 221 -29.80 -13.03 21.24
CA SER A 221 -31.06 -13.13 20.48
C SER A 221 -31.21 -14.47 19.75
N GLY A 222 -30.10 -15.07 19.34
CA GLY A 222 -30.06 -16.25 18.47
C GLY A 222 -29.61 -15.89 17.05
N ARG A 223 -28.62 -16.63 16.53
CA ARG A 223 -27.81 -16.20 15.38
C ARG A 223 -28.62 -15.92 14.11
N GLY A 224 -28.42 -14.73 13.53
CA GLY A 224 -29.00 -14.31 12.25
C GLY A 224 -27.92 -13.84 11.28
N GLN A 225 -28.05 -14.18 9.99
CA GLN A 225 -27.12 -13.73 8.94
C GLN A 225 -27.91 -13.30 7.70
N TRP A 226 -27.89 -11.99 7.43
CA TRP A 226 -28.66 -11.33 6.37
C TRP A 226 -27.73 -10.47 5.54
N GLY A 227 -27.85 -10.51 4.22
CA GLY A 227 -26.91 -9.83 3.34
C GLY A 227 -27.54 -9.21 2.11
N TRP A 228 -26.74 -8.36 1.46
CA TRP A 228 -27.14 -7.50 0.35
C TRP A 228 -27.58 -8.30 -0.88
N THR A 229 -26.90 -9.40 -1.21
CA THR A 229 -27.30 -10.31 -2.29
C THR A 229 -27.62 -11.74 -1.82
N THR A 230 -27.31 -12.10 -0.57
CA THR A 230 -27.51 -13.44 0.00
C THR A 230 -27.99 -13.38 1.44
N THR A 231 -28.93 -14.24 1.82
CA THR A 231 -29.33 -14.45 3.23
C THR A 231 -29.16 -15.93 3.61
N GLY A 232 -28.72 -16.19 4.85
CA GLY A 232 -28.47 -17.52 5.38
C GLY A 232 -27.00 -17.96 5.32
N GLU A 233 -26.56 -18.61 6.41
CA GLU A 233 -25.14 -18.83 6.73
C GLU A 233 -24.35 -19.65 5.71
N THR A 234 -24.99 -20.57 5.00
CA THR A 234 -24.31 -21.42 4.01
C THR A 234 -23.98 -20.70 2.70
N LYS A 235 -24.70 -19.62 2.36
CA LYS A 235 -24.66 -19.01 1.01
C LYS A 235 -23.76 -17.79 0.88
N LYS A 236 -23.37 -17.13 1.98
CA LYS A 236 -22.58 -15.89 1.93
C LYS A 236 -21.25 -16.00 1.16
N LYS A 237 -20.63 -17.19 1.18
CA LYS A 237 -19.39 -17.50 0.46
C LYS A 237 -19.58 -17.96 -1.00
N PHE A 238 -20.81 -18.04 -1.49
CA PHE A 238 -21.08 -18.49 -2.85
C PHE A 238 -20.92 -17.33 -3.84
N ARG A 239 -19.78 -17.31 -4.54
CA ARG A 239 -19.42 -16.31 -5.54
C ARG A 239 -20.43 -16.22 -6.69
N SER A 240 -21.14 -17.32 -6.98
CA SER A 240 -22.34 -17.40 -7.84
C SER A 240 -23.40 -16.34 -7.51
N GLN A 241 -23.52 -15.94 -6.25
CA GLN A 241 -24.54 -15.03 -5.74
C GLN A 241 -24.00 -13.63 -5.37
N TRP A 242 -22.69 -13.39 -5.51
CA TRP A 242 -22.11 -12.07 -5.26
C TRP A 242 -22.48 -11.07 -6.36
N GLY A 243 -22.77 -9.84 -5.92
CA GLY A 243 -23.08 -8.71 -6.77
C GLY A 243 -21.88 -8.23 -7.58
N LEU A 244 -22.11 -7.37 -8.57
CA LEU A 244 -21.07 -6.75 -9.38
C LEU A 244 -20.94 -5.27 -9.02
N ALA A 245 -19.87 -4.92 -8.33
CA ALA A 245 -19.49 -3.55 -8.05
C ALA A 245 -18.66 -2.99 -9.21
N SER A 246 -19.00 -1.79 -9.67
CA SER A 246 -18.22 -1.04 -10.66
C SER A 246 -17.69 0.23 -10.01
N LEU A 247 -16.38 0.43 -10.03
CA LEU A 247 -15.76 1.65 -9.52
C LEU A 247 -15.97 2.74 -10.58
N GLU A 248 -16.72 3.78 -10.23
CA GLU A 248 -17.02 4.88 -11.14
C GLU A 248 -15.70 5.55 -11.55
N LEU A 249 -15.46 5.69 -12.85
CA LEU A 249 -14.34 6.46 -13.38
C LEU A 249 -14.42 7.88 -12.83
N GLY A 250 -13.50 8.21 -11.91
CA GLY A 250 -13.39 9.55 -11.34
C GLY A 250 -13.28 10.60 -12.45
N PRO A 251 -13.84 11.81 -12.25
CA PRO A 251 -13.73 12.89 -13.21
C PRO A 251 -12.26 13.08 -13.55
N ALA A 252 -11.91 12.99 -14.84
CA ALA A 252 -10.52 12.92 -15.25
C ALA A 252 -9.74 14.12 -14.69
N PRO A 253 -8.73 13.90 -13.81
CA PRO A 253 -7.93 15.00 -13.31
C PRO A 253 -7.22 15.62 -14.51
N ALA A 254 -7.14 16.96 -14.54
CA ALA A 254 -6.77 17.70 -15.74
C ALA A 254 -5.47 17.16 -16.35
N GLN A 255 -5.55 16.68 -17.60
CA GLN A 255 -4.47 15.96 -18.26
C GLN A 255 -3.22 16.86 -18.38
N ASN A 256 -2.29 16.66 -17.46
CA ASN A 256 -1.12 17.52 -17.28
C ASN A 256 0.14 16.99 -17.98
N ILE A 257 -0.02 16.04 -18.91
CA ILE A 257 1.05 15.58 -19.80
C ILE A 257 0.48 15.30 -21.21
N SER A 258 1.24 15.65 -22.25
CA SER A 258 1.05 15.17 -23.61
C SER A 258 2.23 14.26 -24.00
N ALA A 259 2.01 13.35 -24.95
CA ALA A 259 3.04 12.51 -25.55
C ALA A 259 2.82 12.40 -27.06
N ASP A 260 3.92 12.33 -27.81
CA ASP A 260 4.03 12.11 -29.24
C ASP A 260 5.17 11.11 -29.49
N VAL A 261 5.12 10.33 -30.58
CA VAL A 261 6.16 9.35 -30.93
C VAL A 261 6.53 9.39 -32.41
N SER A 262 7.81 9.19 -32.69
CA SER A 262 8.36 9.04 -34.03
C SER A 262 9.39 7.91 -34.08
N VAL A 263 9.56 7.30 -35.25
CA VAL A 263 10.55 6.23 -35.50
C VAL A 263 11.31 6.59 -36.76
N SER A 264 12.64 6.49 -36.73
CA SER A 264 13.50 6.73 -37.90
C SER A 264 13.68 5.48 -38.76
N ASP A 265 14.16 5.66 -39.99
CA ASP A 265 14.61 4.57 -40.89
C ASP A 265 15.69 3.66 -40.27
N SER A 266 16.37 4.12 -39.21
CA SER A 266 17.38 3.38 -38.43
C SER A 266 16.81 2.72 -37.17
N ASN A 267 15.49 2.64 -37.02
CA ASN A 267 14.77 2.13 -35.84
C ASN A 267 15.11 2.85 -34.52
N MET A 268 15.54 4.12 -34.57
CA MET A 268 15.58 4.98 -33.38
C MET A 268 14.17 5.45 -33.08
N VAL A 269 13.60 4.99 -31.97
CA VAL A 269 12.33 5.49 -31.45
C VAL A 269 12.61 6.75 -30.64
N THR A 270 11.85 7.81 -30.90
CA THR A 270 11.91 9.06 -30.14
C THR A 270 10.51 9.39 -29.63
N VAL A 271 10.32 9.34 -28.31
CA VAL A 271 9.08 9.74 -27.63
C VAL A 271 9.32 11.13 -27.05
N THR A 272 8.42 12.07 -27.34
CA THR A 272 8.51 13.47 -26.90
C THR A 272 7.21 13.90 -26.25
N GLY A 273 7.23 14.98 -25.47
CA GLY A 273 5.99 15.58 -25.00
C GLY A 273 6.21 16.77 -24.08
N GLN A 274 5.15 17.19 -23.40
CA GLN A 274 5.19 18.33 -22.47
C GLN A 274 4.34 18.09 -21.21
N THR A 275 4.91 18.36 -20.04
CA THR A 275 4.20 18.49 -18.76
C THR A 275 3.58 19.89 -18.63
N GLN A 276 2.28 19.99 -18.37
CA GLN A 276 1.60 21.27 -18.27
C GLN A 276 1.87 21.96 -16.93
N GLY A 277 2.22 23.25 -16.99
CA GLY A 277 2.24 24.17 -15.84
C GLY A 277 3.44 24.04 -14.91
N VAL A 278 4.25 22.98 -14.98
CA VAL A 278 5.42 22.78 -14.11
C VAL A 278 6.62 22.25 -14.90
N ALA A 279 7.77 22.88 -14.68
CA ALA A 279 9.09 22.47 -15.18
C ALA A 279 9.78 21.54 -14.17
N GLY A 280 10.81 20.80 -14.60
CA GLY A 280 11.60 19.97 -13.69
C GLY A 280 10.82 18.79 -13.10
N LYS A 281 9.86 18.24 -13.85
CA LYS A 281 9.07 17.08 -13.41
C LYS A 281 9.66 15.80 -13.95
N ASP A 282 9.76 14.78 -13.09
CA ASP A 282 10.20 13.46 -13.50
C ASP A 282 9.12 12.78 -14.35
N VAL A 283 9.56 12.27 -15.50
CA VAL A 283 8.75 11.63 -16.51
C VAL A 283 9.34 10.25 -16.76
N ALA A 284 8.51 9.21 -16.63
CA ALA A 284 8.86 7.82 -16.87
C ALA A 284 8.19 7.32 -18.14
N LEU A 285 8.92 6.56 -18.95
CA LEU A 285 8.43 5.86 -20.14
C LEU A 285 8.43 4.35 -19.88
N LEU A 286 7.31 3.69 -20.20
CA LEU A 286 7.18 2.24 -20.31
C LEU A 286 6.73 1.89 -21.74
N VAL A 287 7.44 0.98 -22.40
CA VAL A 287 7.06 0.46 -23.72
C VAL A 287 6.61 -0.98 -23.60
N THR A 288 5.43 -1.33 -24.12
CA THR A 288 4.91 -2.71 -24.15
C THR A 288 4.77 -3.24 -25.58
N GLY A 289 4.94 -4.56 -25.73
CA GLY A 289 4.91 -5.25 -27.02
C GLY A 289 3.51 -5.44 -27.62
N PRO A 290 3.43 -5.90 -28.88
CA PRO A 290 2.17 -6.19 -29.56
C PRO A 290 1.27 -7.11 -28.72
N GLY A 291 0.03 -6.69 -28.50
CA GLY A 291 -0.94 -7.37 -27.64
C GLY A 291 -1.06 -6.80 -26.21
N GLY A 292 -0.07 -6.05 -25.70
CA GLY A 292 -0.20 -5.21 -24.51
C GLY A 292 -0.33 -5.92 -23.15
N THR A 293 -0.22 -7.24 -23.08
CA THR A 293 -0.42 -8.05 -21.85
C THR A 293 0.87 -8.69 -21.31
N GLY A 294 1.97 -7.95 -21.30
CA GLY A 294 3.27 -8.46 -20.83
C GLY A 294 4.14 -7.37 -20.21
N SER A 295 5.23 -7.77 -19.55
CA SER A 295 6.23 -6.87 -18.96
C SER A 295 6.74 -5.83 -19.97
N PRO A 296 7.11 -4.61 -19.52
CA PRO A 296 7.66 -3.60 -20.41
C PRO A 296 8.92 -4.12 -21.11
N VAL A 297 8.96 -3.98 -22.43
CA VAL A 297 10.05 -4.41 -23.30
C VAL A 297 11.18 -3.38 -23.35
N TYR A 298 10.88 -2.13 -22.98
CA TYR A 298 11.82 -1.05 -22.69
C TYR A 298 11.23 -0.12 -21.63
N ALA A 299 12.07 0.46 -20.79
CA ALA A 299 11.68 1.42 -19.76
C ALA A 299 12.80 2.45 -19.53
N ASP A 300 12.45 3.70 -19.28
CA ASP A 300 13.41 4.80 -19.05
C ASP A 300 12.80 5.93 -18.21
N GLN A 301 13.62 6.82 -17.64
CA GLN A 301 13.19 7.98 -16.85
C GLN A 301 14.04 9.21 -17.18
N THR A 302 13.37 10.34 -17.37
CA THR A 302 13.98 11.64 -17.65
C THR A 302 13.29 12.73 -16.83
N THR A 303 13.81 13.95 -16.84
CA THR A 303 13.20 15.11 -16.15
C THR A 303 12.86 16.19 -17.18
N SER A 304 11.67 16.79 -17.07
CA SER A 304 11.19 17.79 -18.02
C SER A 304 11.92 19.14 -17.87
N ASP A 305 12.12 19.83 -19.00
CA ASP A 305 12.93 21.06 -19.05
C ASP A 305 12.24 22.29 -18.42
N ALA A 306 12.90 23.45 -18.51
CA ALA A 306 12.38 24.73 -18.02
C ALA A 306 11.08 25.21 -18.71
N GLN A 307 10.61 24.51 -19.75
CA GLN A 307 9.33 24.71 -20.44
C GLN A 307 8.39 23.49 -20.26
N GLY A 308 8.75 22.51 -19.43
CA GLY A 308 8.02 21.27 -19.21
C GLY A 308 8.20 20.23 -20.33
N ARG A 309 9.08 20.45 -21.32
CA ARG A 309 9.27 19.52 -22.44
C ARG A 309 10.18 18.36 -22.04
N TYR A 310 9.91 17.16 -22.57
CA TYR A 310 10.76 15.99 -22.34
C TYR A 310 10.99 15.21 -23.64
N SER A 311 12.04 14.37 -23.65
CA SER A 311 12.32 13.44 -24.73
C SER A 311 13.04 12.20 -24.23
N PHE A 312 12.58 11.04 -24.70
CA PHE A 312 13.28 9.76 -24.69
C PHE A 312 13.74 9.43 -26.11
N ARG A 313 14.94 8.87 -26.29
CA ARG A 313 15.45 8.45 -27.60
C ARG A 313 16.26 7.16 -27.46
N PHE A 314 15.77 6.06 -28.03
CA PHE A 314 16.35 4.72 -27.83
C PHE A 314 16.36 3.88 -29.12
N PRO A 315 17.39 3.03 -29.33
CA PRO A 315 17.44 2.12 -30.47
C PRO A 315 16.54 0.91 -30.23
N MET A 316 15.61 0.66 -31.15
CA MET A 316 14.81 -0.57 -31.14
C MET A 316 15.41 -1.61 -32.08
N THR A 317 15.94 -2.68 -31.51
CA THR A 317 16.57 -3.79 -32.24
C THR A 317 16.28 -5.10 -31.51
N SER A 318 16.44 -6.23 -32.20
CA SER A 318 16.36 -7.57 -31.59
C SER A 318 17.44 -7.87 -30.54
N ALA A 319 18.43 -6.98 -30.37
CA ALA A 319 19.49 -7.08 -29.37
C ALA A 319 19.29 -6.12 -28.19
N SER A 320 18.76 -4.91 -28.42
CA SER A 320 18.41 -3.95 -27.35
C SER A 320 17.06 -4.29 -26.69
N VAL A 321 16.19 -5.02 -27.38
CA VAL A 321 14.92 -5.53 -26.87
C VAL A 321 14.83 -7.03 -27.21
N ALA A 322 15.04 -7.88 -26.20
CA ALA A 322 15.04 -9.33 -26.36
C ALA A 322 13.60 -9.83 -26.68
N GLY A 323 13.40 -10.33 -27.90
CA GLY A 323 12.08 -10.75 -28.38
C GLY A 323 11.26 -9.65 -29.05
N ALA A 324 11.89 -8.61 -29.59
CA ALA A 324 11.20 -7.59 -30.40
C ALA A 324 10.72 -8.13 -31.75
N ASP A 325 9.49 -8.68 -31.77
CA ASP A 325 8.77 -9.06 -32.99
C ASP A 325 8.27 -7.82 -33.78
N ALA A 326 7.91 -8.03 -35.04
CA ALA A 326 7.28 -7.00 -35.87
C ALA A 326 5.84 -6.73 -35.43
N GLY A 327 5.46 -5.45 -35.30
CA GLY A 327 4.10 -5.05 -34.94
C GLY A 327 4.01 -3.69 -34.26
N THR A 328 2.81 -3.38 -33.76
CA THR A 328 2.52 -2.12 -33.05
C THR A 328 2.86 -2.23 -31.57
N TYR A 329 3.72 -1.33 -31.10
CA TYR A 329 4.13 -1.17 -29.71
C TYR A 329 3.40 0.01 -29.06
N THR A 330 3.23 -0.03 -27.74
CA THR A 330 2.61 1.07 -26.97
C THR A 330 3.64 1.70 -26.05
N ALA A 331 3.94 2.98 -26.24
CA ALA A 331 4.72 3.82 -25.35
C ALA A 331 3.79 4.59 -24.40
N THR A 332 3.81 4.23 -23.12
CA THR A 332 3.04 4.88 -22.06
C THR A 332 3.95 5.76 -21.23
N VAL A 333 3.58 7.03 -21.08
CA VAL A 333 4.35 8.04 -20.35
C VAL A 333 3.59 8.47 -19.08
N GLY A 334 4.28 8.42 -17.95
CA GLY A 334 3.77 8.78 -16.61
C GLY A 334 4.86 9.45 -15.76
N GLY A 335 4.74 9.42 -14.44
CA GLY A 335 5.73 9.99 -13.50
C GLY A 335 5.09 10.60 -12.26
N ASP A 336 5.91 10.99 -11.28
CA ASP A 336 5.42 11.58 -10.03
C ASP A 336 4.75 12.94 -10.26
N GLY A 337 3.46 13.02 -9.91
CA GLY A 337 2.62 14.18 -10.18
C GLY A 337 2.01 14.23 -11.59
N VAL A 338 2.19 13.20 -12.43
CA VAL A 338 1.38 13.03 -13.64
C VAL A 338 -0.01 12.52 -13.25
N ALA A 339 -1.05 13.28 -13.60
CA ALA A 339 -2.40 13.09 -13.09
C ALA A 339 -3.10 11.84 -13.66
N ARG A 340 -2.85 11.52 -14.93
CA ARG A 340 -3.09 10.21 -15.55
C ARG A 340 -2.03 9.98 -16.64
N PRO A 341 -1.40 8.79 -16.73
CA PRO A 341 -0.46 8.47 -17.81
C PRO A 341 -1.09 8.55 -19.20
N VAL A 342 -0.27 8.78 -20.23
CA VAL A 342 -0.68 8.93 -21.62
C VAL A 342 0.04 7.94 -22.51
N SER A 343 -0.69 7.21 -23.33
CA SER A 343 -0.15 6.20 -24.24
C SER A 343 -0.20 6.66 -25.70
N VAL A 344 0.89 6.44 -26.43
CA VAL A 344 0.99 6.59 -27.89
C VAL A 344 1.54 5.31 -28.51
N THR A 345 1.09 4.98 -29.73
CA THR A 345 1.45 3.74 -30.42
C THR A 345 2.39 4.01 -31.60
N PHE A 346 3.34 3.10 -31.84
CA PHE A 346 4.22 3.14 -33.01
C PHE A 346 4.45 1.74 -33.55
N ASP A 347 4.63 1.62 -34.87
CA ASP A 347 4.95 0.35 -35.51
C ASP A 347 6.47 0.13 -35.60
N PHE A 348 6.91 -1.09 -35.36
CA PHE A 348 8.31 -1.52 -35.49
C PHE A 348 8.42 -2.73 -36.43
N THR A 349 9.46 -2.74 -37.26
CA THR A 349 9.82 -3.87 -38.12
C THR A 349 11.32 -4.17 -37.95
N PRO A 350 11.71 -5.41 -37.57
CA PRO A 350 13.11 -5.77 -37.36
C PRO A 350 14.00 -5.53 -38.60
N GLY A 351 15.17 -4.93 -38.39
CA GLY A 351 16.16 -4.64 -39.42
C GLY A 351 17.58 -4.69 -38.88
N SER A 352 18.57 -4.73 -39.79
CA SER A 352 20.00 -4.75 -39.45
C SER A 352 20.46 -3.47 -38.74
N PRO A 353 21.49 -3.54 -37.88
CA PRO A 353 21.97 -2.37 -37.13
C PRO A 353 22.57 -1.29 -38.04
N ALA A 354 22.24 -0.04 -37.72
CA ALA A 354 22.88 1.18 -38.23
C ALA A 354 23.86 1.73 -37.16
N PRO A 355 24.89 2.51 -37.53
CA PRO A 355 26.09 2.71 -36.70
C PRO A 355 25.92 3.68 -35.53
N ASP A 356 26.91 3.66 -34.64
CA ASP A 356 27.05 4.55 -33.48
C ASP A 356 26.99 6.05 -33.87
N ASP A 357 25.85 6.68 -33.58
CA ASP A 357 25.64 8.12 -33.70
C ASP A 357 25.75 8.75 -32.30
N PRO A 358 26.70 9.66 -32.04
CA PRO A 358 26.99 10.12 -30.68
C PRO A 358 25.82 10.89 -30.06
N PRO A 359 25.72 10.96 -28.71
CA PRO A 359 24.65 11.70 -28.05
C PRO A 359 24.66 13.18 -28.46
N ILE A 360 23.51 13.69 -28.90
CA ILE A 360 23.34 15.09 -29.29
C ILE A 360 23.45 15.96 -28.04
N VAL A 361 24.60 16.62 -27.87
CA VAL A 361 24.82 17.62 -26.83
C VAL A 361 24.08 18.90 -27.21
N TYR A 362 23.01 19.22 -26.50
CA TYR A 362 22.36 20.52 -26.61
C TYR A 362 23.26 21.62 -25.98
N PRO A 363 23.51 22.75 -26.66
CA PRO A 363 24.48 23.75 -26.18
C PRO A 363 23.84 24.78 -25.23
N GLY A 364 24.29 24.81 -23.98
CA GLY A 364 23.96 25.88 -23.01
C GLY A 364 23.96 25.38 -21.56
N GLY A 365 24.95 25.70 -20.72
CA GLY A 365 26.16 26.50 -20.98
C GLY A 365 27.31 26.12 -20.03
N GLY A 366 28.50 26.67 -20.27
CA GLY A 366 29.67 26.45 -19.41
C GLY A 366 29.56 27.13 -18.04
N GLY A 367 30.41 26.82 -17.07
CA GLY A 367 31.60 25.96 -17.12
C GLY A 367 32.80 26.65 -16.47
N GLY A 368 33.36 26.03 -15.43
CA GLY A 368 34.47 26.61 -14.68
C GLY A 368 34.89 25.76 -13.48
N SER A 369 36.05 25.10 -13.60
CA SER A 369 36.75 24.52 -12.45
C SER A 369 37.78 25.54 -11.95
N ALA A 370 37.77 25.83 -10.65
CA ALA A 370 38.76 26.69 -10.00
C ALA A 370 38.97 26.27 -8.55
N THR A 371 40.24 26.18 -8.13
CA THR A 371 40.65 25.73 -6.79
C THR A 371 41.00 26.89 -5.87
N GLY A 372 40.41 26.91 -4.67
CA GLY A 372 41.03 27.42 -3.43
C GLY A 372 41.17 28.94 -3.25
N GLY A 373 40.63 29.46 -2.14
CA GLY A 373 40.87 30.82 -1.64
C GLY A 373 40.22 31.02 -0.26
N SER A 374 40.90 31.74 0.65
CA SER A 374 40.42 32.00 2.02
C SER A 374 40.19 33.51 2.24
N GLY A 375 39.20 33.91 3.05
CA GLY A 375 38.83 35.33 3.19
C GLY A 375 37.72 35.71 4.19
N THR A 376 37.89 35.38 5.48
CA THR A 376 37.46 36.15 6.69
C THR A 376 36.19 37.05 6.71
N GLY A 377 35.25 36.71 7.61
CA GLY A 377 34.45 37.67 8.44
C GLY A 377 33.21 38.33 7.84
N ASP A 378 32.27 38.89 8.62
CA ASP A 378 32.02 38.79 10.08
C ASP A 378 30.56 39.18 10.44
N ASP A 379 30.10 38.77 11.63
CA ASP A 379 28.84 38.99 12.39
C ASP A 379 27.61 39.76 11.83
N GLY A 380 26.40 39.25 12.15
CA GLY A 380 25.11 39.92 11.89
C GLY A 380 23.85 39.16 12.37
N SER A 381 23.55 39.19 13.69
CA SER A 381 22.52 38.34 14.34
C SER A 381 21.08 38.90 14.34
N GLY A 382 20.08 38.01 14.25
CA GLY A 382 18.74 38.23 14.85
C GLY A 382 17.53 37.49 14.24
N GLY A 383 16.68 36.89 15.11
CA GLY A 383 15.21 36.97 14.88
C GLY A 383 14.37 35.73 14.51
N GLN A 384 14.52 34.61 15.22
CA GLN A 384 13.49 33.56 15.47
C GLN A 384 12.04 33.77 14.94
N THR A 385 11.52 32.81 14.16
CA THR A 385 10.18 32.18 14.31
C THR A 385 10.10 30.91 13.45
N GLY A 386 9.15 30.01 13.71
CA GLY A 386 9.06 28.72 13.02
C GLY A 386 7.67 28.41 12.44
N GLY A 387 7.66 27.55 11.42
CA GLY A 387 6.48 26.92 10.82
C GLY A 387 6.95 25.65 10.11
N GLY A 388 6.21 24.54 10.23
CA GLY A 388 6.60 23.26 9.64
C GLY A 388 6.16 23.15 8.18
N ASP A 389 7.04 22.66 7.32
CA ASP A 389 6.80 22.44 5.90
C ASP A 389 6.94 20.96 5.54
N GLN A 390 6.14 20.45 4.61
CA GLN A 390 6.19 19.05 4.15
C GLN A 390 7.12 18.95 2.94
N GLY A 391 8.42 19.12 3.20
CA GLY A 391 9.43 19.23 2.15
C GLY A 391 9.56 18.02 1.24
N ASP A 392 9.88 18.30 -0.03
CA ASP A 392 10.45 17.34 -0.96
C ASP A 392 11.61 16.59 -0.31
N LYS A 393 11.69 15.27 -0.51
CA LYS A 393 12.87 14.49 -0.09
C LYS A 393 14.01 14.77 -1.07
N PRO A 394 15.18 15.26 -0.63
CA PRO A 394 16.27 15.58 -1.54
C PRO A 394 16.80 14.34 -2.26
N ALA A 395 17.22 14.54 -3.51
CA ALA A 395 17.78 13.48 -4.34
C ALA A 395 19.14 13.02 -3.78
N LEU A 396 19.35 11.71 -3.67
CA LEU A 396 20.55 11.15 -3.05
C LEU A 396 21.80 11.39 -3.91
N THR A 397 22.71 12.21 -3.39
CA THR A 397 23.84 12.77 -4.16
C THR A 397 24.96 11.76 -4.47
N ASP A 398 25.09 10.71 -3.67
CA ASP A 398 26.22 9.77 -3.70
C ASP A 398 25.92 8.39 -4.31
N ILE A 399 24.73 8.22 -4.92
CA ILE A 399 24.34 6.96 -5.58
C ILE A 399 24.41 7.01 -7.11
N ALA A 400 24.77 8.15 -7.70
CA ALA A 400 24.89 8.30 -9.16
C ALA A 400 25.98 7.36 -9.71
N GLY A 401 25.61 6.48 -10.65
CA GLY A 401 26.51 5.46 -11.22
C GLY A 401 26.87 4.30 -10.27
N HIS A 402 26.33 4.26 -9.05
CA HIS A 402 26.57 3.17 -8.11
C HIS A 402 25.73 1.93 -8.50
N TRP A 403 26.31 0.73 -8.45
CA TRP A 403 25.67 -0.51 -8.94
C TRP A 403 24.32 -0.86 -8.29
N ALA A 404 24.06 -0.37 -7.08
CA ALA A 404 22.81 -0.57 -6.34
C ALA A 404 21.83 0.61 -6.43
N ALA A 405 22.08 1.61 -7.28
CA ALA A 405 21.34 2.88 -7.31
C ALA A 405 19.82 2.68 -7.29
N ASP A 406 19.28 1.83 -8.16
CA ASP A 406 17.84 1.68 -8.32
C ASP A 406 17.20 0.85 -7.19
N ALA A 407 17.95 -0.12 -6.63
CA ALA A 407 17.54 -0.80 -5.41
C ALA A 407 17.49 0.14 -4.20
N ILE A 408 18.43 1.10 -4.13
CA ILE A 408 18.45 2.15 -3.10
C ILE A 408 17.27 3.11 -3.29
N LYS A 409 17.06 3.66 -4.50
CA LYS A 409 15.91 4.52 -4.84
C LYS A 409 14.59 3.84 -4.44
N ARG A 410 14.38 2.58 -4.86
CA ARG A 410 13.18 1.80 -4.55
C ARG A 410 13.02 1.57 -3.04
N ALA A 411 14.10 1.26 -2.32
CA ALA A 411 14.05 1.09 -0.87
C ALA A 411 13.78 2.42 -0.12
N VAL A 412 14.16 3.58 -0.68
CA VAL A 412 13.81 4.92 -0.14
C VAL A 412 12.34 5.25 -0.41
N ALA A 413 11.86 5.01 -1.63
CA ALA A 413 10.46 5.22 -2.02
C ALA A 413 9.50 4.40 -1.14
N LEU A 414 9.83 3.12 -0.90
CA LEU A 414 9.09 2.22 -0.01
C LEU A 414 9.28 2.52 1.50
N GLY A 415 10.05 3.56 1.88
CA GLY A 415 10.30 3.95 3.27
C GLY A 415 11.14 2.96 4.08
N ILE A 416 11.72 1.95 3.45
CA ILE A 416 12.53 0.89 4.07
C ILE A 416 13.83 1.48 4.62
N VAL A 417 14.50 2.30 3.79
CA VAL A 417 15.72 3.04 4.13
C VAL A 417 15.51 4.54 3.96
N THR A 418 16.41 5.32 4.55
CA THR A 418 16.49 6.78 4.40
C THR A 418 17.93 7.19 4.13
N GLY A 419 18.11 8.34 3.48
CA GLY A 419 19.40 9.04 3.46
C GLY A 419 19.74 9.65 4.82
N TYR A 420 20.82 10.43 4.84
CA TYR A 420 21.21 11.31 5.94
C TYR A 420 20.82 12.77 5.61
N GLU A 421 20.99 13.66 6.60
CA GLU A 421 20.68 15.10 6.49
C GLU A 421 21.58 15.86 5.49
N ASP A 422 22.70 15.25 5.07
CA ASP A 422 23.63 15.79 4.05
C ASP A 422 23.34 15.27 2.64
N GLU A 423 22.11 14.81 2.39
CA GLU A 423 21.63 14.28 1.10
C GLU A 423 22.38 13.02 0.60
N THR A 424 23.21 12.38 1.45
CA THR A 424 23.90 11.13 1.12
C THR A 424 23.10 9.89 1.53
N PHE A 425 23.37 8.75 0.88
CA PHE A 425 22.92 7.43 1.31
C PHE A 425 24.05 6.60 1.95
N ARG A 426 25.30 6.88 1.59
CA ARG A 426 26.53 6.19 1.98
C ARG A 426 26.47 4.69 1.65
N PRO A 427 26.36 4.32 0.36
CA PRO A 427 26.06 2.95 -0.08
C PRO A 427 27.04 1.91 0.45
N ASP A 428 28.34 2.22 0.49
CA ASP A 428 29.39 1.31 0.97
C ASP A 428 29.59 1.29 2.50
N ARG A 429 28.86 2.12 3.26
CA ARG A 429 28.92 2.07 4.72
C ARG A 429 28.37 0.73 5.21
N ALA A 430 29.09 0.09 6.13
CA ALA A 430 28.64 -1.11 6.83
C ALA A 430 27.34 -0.88 7.63
N VAL A 431 26.43 -1.85 7.55
CA VAL A 431 25.14 -1.89 8.28
C VAL A 431 25.31 -2.67 9.58
N THR A 432 24.75 -2.19 10.70
CA THR A 432 24.70 -2.96 11.95
C THR A 432 23.53 -3.94 11.99
N ARG A 433 23.61 -4.96 12.85
CA ARG A 433 22.51 -5.91 13.09
C ARG A 433 21.20 -5.23 13.50
N GLY A 434 21.28 -4.16 14.30
CA GLY A 434 20.13 -3.33 14.67
C GLY A 434 19.59 -2.49 13.51
N GLU A 435 20.45 -1.89 12.69
CA GLU A 435 20.02 -1.17 11.48
C GLU A 435 19.32 -2.10 10.48
N PHE A 436 19.87 -3.29 10.23
CA PHE A 436 19.23 -4.26 9.33
C PHE A 436 17.91 -4.79 9.89
N ALA A 437 17.78 -5.00 11.20
CA ALA A 437 16.50 -5.37 11.83
C ALA A 437 15.42 -4.28 11.65
N VAL A 438 15.78 -2.99 11.72
CA VAL A 438 14.88 -1.87 11.39
C VAL A 438 14.48 -1.88 9.92
N MET A 439 15.44 -2.05 9.00
CA MET A 439 15.15 -2.12 7.55
C MET A 439 14.22 -3.30 7.22
N LEU A 440 14.52 -4.48 7.76
CA LEU A 440 13.73 -5.70 7.57
C LEU A 440 12.30 -5.55 8.12
N SER A 441 12.15 -4.97 9.32
CA SER A 441 10.83 -4.74 9.93
C SER A 441 10.00 -3.68 9.19
N ARG A 442 10.63 -2.68 8.56
CA ARG A 442 9.94 -1.73 7.67
C ARG A 442 9.45 -2.39 6.39
N ALA A 443 10.28 -3.25 5.78
CA ALA A 443 9.94 -3.94 4.53
C ALA A 443 8.81 -4.98 4.70
N PHE A 444 8.78 -5.71 5.82
CA PHE A 444 7.87 -6.86 6.01
C PHE A 444 6.86 -6.71 7.15
N LYS A 445 6.84 -5.57 7.86
CA LYS A 445 5.83 -5.14 8.86
C LYS A 445 5.37 -6.27 9.83
N PRO A 446 6.28 -6.88 10.61
CA PRO A 446 5.96 -7.99 11.52
C PRO A 446 4.87 -7.63 12.55
N ALA A 447 3.93 -8.56 12.73
CA ALA A 447 2.77 -8.39 13.60
C ALA A 447 3.13 -8.59 15.09
N ALA A 448 2.95 -7.51 15.87
CA ALA A 448 3.30 -7.37 17.28
C ALA A 448 4.81 -7.45 17.63
N ALA A 449 5.19 -6.76 18.70
CA ALA A 449 6.54 -6.81 19.26
C ALA A 449 6.60 -7.85 20.39
N ALA A 450 7.63 -8.71 20.38
CA ALA A 450 8.02 -9.41 21.60
C ALA A 450 8.88 -8.50 22.47
N ASP A 451 8.83 -8.71 23.78
CA ASP A 451 9.68 -7.99 24.73
C ASP A 451 11.15 -8.40 24.57
N LEU A 452 12.09 -7.46 24.71
CA LEU A 452 13.52 -7.68 24.45
C LEU A 452 14.21 -8.55 25.51
N LEU A 453 13.50 -8.90 26.59
CA LEU A 453 13.95 -9.70 27.74
C LEU A 453 14.59 -11.06 27.39
N GLY A 454 14.45 -11.54 26.16
CA GLY A 454 15.16 -12.72 25.64
C GLY A 454 16.67 -12.52 25.42
N PHE A 455 17.16 -11.27 25.37
CA PHE A 455 18.57 -10.95 25.12
C PHE A 455 19.26 -10.34 26.34
N LYS A 456 20.46 -10.83 26.68
CA LYS A 456 21.27 -10.34 27.82
C LYS A 456 21.80 -8.91 27.65
N ASP A 457 21.79 -8.41 26.42
CA ASP A 457 22.20 -7.07 26.03
C ASP A 457 21.03 -6.23 25.49
N ALA A 458 19.80 -6.54 25.92
CA ALA A 458 18.60 -5.76 25.61
C ALA A 458 18.79 -4.26 25.91
N ASP A 459 19.39 -3.92 27.06
CA ASP A 459 19.70 -2.53 27.46
C ASP A 459 20.72 -1.83 26.54
N ALA A 460 21.46 -2.59 25.73
CA ALA A 460 22.39 -2.07 24.72
C ALA A 460 21.77 -1.98 23.32
N VAL A 461 20.49 -2.33 23.15
CA VAL A 461 19.72 -2.06 21.93
C VAL A 461 19.27 -0.59 21.95
N PRO A 462 19.67 0.25 20.98
CA PRO A 462 19.23 1.65 20.96
C PRO A 462 17.70 1.77 20.87
N ALA A 463 17.12 2.77 21.56
CA ALA A 463 15.67 2.95 21.62
C ALA A 463 15.00 3.07 20.23
N TRP A 464 15.68 3.65 19.24
CA TRP A 464 15.19 3.74 17.84
C TRP A 464 15.13 2.38 17.12
N ALA A 465 15.86 1.37 17.60
CA ALA A 465 15.86 0.01 17.08
C ALA A 465 14.96 -0.94 17.89
N ALA A 466 14.66 -0.61 19.15
CA ALA A 466 14.09 -1.53 20.13
C ALA A 466 12.78 -2.20 19.67
N ASP A 467 11.80 -1.43 19.18
CA ASP A 467 10.54 -1.96 18.64
C ASP A 467 10.78 -2.92 17.45
N ALA A 468 11.58 -2.51 16.47
CA ALA A 468 11.86 -3.34 15.29
C ALA A 468 12.61 -4.63 15.63
N VAL A 469 13.57 -4.57 16.56
CA VAL A 469 14.28 -5.75 17.09
C VAL A 469 13.28 -6.65 17.83
N GLY A 470 12.41 -6.09 18.68
CA GLY A 470 11.37 -6.84 19.40
C GLY A 470 10.38 -7.55 18.47
N ARG A 471 9.90 -6.87 17.41
CA ARG A 471 9.03 -7.50 16.40
C ARG A 471 9.75 -8.56 15.57
N ALA A 472 10.97 -8.28 15.10
CA ALA A 472 11.76 -9.25 14.34
C ALA A 472 12.13 -10.49 15.19
N ALA A 473 12.30 -10.34 16.51
CA ALA A 473 12.50 -11.46 17.44
C ALA A 473 11.20 -12.23 17.66
N GLY A 474 10.07 -11.54 17.90
CA GLY A 474 8.76 -12.15 18.07
C GLY A 474 8.29 -12.94 16.84
N ALA A 475 8.59 -12.44 15.64
CA ALA A 475 8.34 -13.12 14.37
C ALA A 475 9.36 -14.23 14.04
N GLY A 476 10.37 -14.47 14.90
CA GLY A 476 11.40 -15.49 14.71
C GLY A 476 12.44 -15.20 13.62
N TRP A 477 12.50 -13.96 13.10
CA TRP A 477 13.41 -13.59 12.02
C TRP A 477 14.84 -13.39 12.52
N ILE A 478 15.00 -12.78 13.71
CA ILE A 478 16.30 -12.68 14.39
C ILE A 478 16.44 -13.69 15.52
N GLY A 479 17.68 -14.09 15.77
CA GLY A 479 18.10 -14.85 16.94
C GLY A 479 19.40 -14.25 17.50
N GLY A 480 19.67 -14.58 18.77
CA GLY A 480 20.91 -14.20 19.45
C GLY A 480 22.08 -15.14 19.12
N TYR A 481 23.26 -14.79 19.62
CA TYR A 481 24.42 -15.67 19.68
C TYR A 481 24.28 -16.68 20.84
N GLU A 482 25.12 -17.70 20.86
CA GLU A 482 25.13 -18.78 21.87
C GLU A 482 25.32 -18.26 23.32
N ASP A 483 25.92 -17.07 23.49
CA ASP A 483 26.05 -16.40 24.78
C ASP A 483 24.77 -15.73 25.28
N GLY A 484 23.72 -15.65 24.46
CA GLY A 484 22.44 -14.98 24.75
C GLY A 484 22.39 -13.49 24.39
N THR A 485 23.32 -12.97 23.59
CA THR A 485 23.32 -11.57 23.13
C THR A 485 22.77 -11.40 21.71
N PHE A 486 22.18 -10.24 21.39
CA PHE A 486 21.79 -9.85 20.04
C PHE A 486 22.85 -8.99 19.32
N ARG A 487 23.58 -8.16 20.06
CA ARG A 487 24.68 -7.29 19.60
C ARG A 487 24.27 -6.29 18.52
N ALA A 488 23.22 -5.50 18.79
CA ALA A 488 22.62 -4.54 17.85
C ALA A 488 23.63 -3.58 17.17
N GLY A 489 24.70 -3.19 17.87
CA GLY A 489 25.73 -2.29 17.34
C GLY A 489 26.81 -2.95 16.46
N GLN A 490 26.89 -4.29 16.38
CA GLN A 490 27.90 -4.95 15.55
C GLN A 490 27.49 -4.93 14.06
N PRO A 491 28.45 -4.69 13.13
CA PRO A 491 28.22 -4.83 11.69
C PRO A 491 27.74 -6.25 11.32
N ILE A 492 26.71 -6.36 10.49
CA ILE A 492 26.11 -7.66 10.15
C ILE A 492 26.93 -8.41 9.09
N THR A 493 27.19 -9.70 9.36
CA THR A 493 27.89 -10.58 8.42
C THR A 493 26.94 -11.17 7.39
N ARG A 494 27.44 -11.49 6.19
CA ARG A 494 26.63 -12.08 5.10
C ARG A 494 25.98 -13.41 5.47
N ALA A 495 26.58 -14.20 6.37
CA ALA A 495 25.97 -15.41 6.91
C ALA A 495 24.75 -15.12 7.81
N GLU A 496 24.83 -14.10 8.66
CA GLU A 496 23.70 -13.65 9.51
C GLU A 496 22.59 -13.01 8.67
N LEU A 497 22.98 -12.21 7.67
CA LEU A 497 22.09 -11.56 6.71
C LEU A 497 21.20 -12.58 5.98
N ALA A 498 21.81 -13.66 5.45
CA ALA A 498 21.08 -14.76 4.80
C ALA A 498 20.11 -15.46 5.74
N ALA A 499 20.54 -15.74 6.98
CA ALA A 499 19.69 -16.41 7.97
C ALA A 499 18.49 -15.55 8.42
N MET A 500 18.67 -14.23 8.54
CA MET A 500 17.56 -13.31 8.79
C MET A 500 16.59 -13.23 7.60
N ALA A 501 17.11 -13.13 6.37
CA ALA A 501 16.31 -13.02 5.17
C ALA A 501 15.43 -14.26 4.94
N VAL A 502 16.03 -15.46 4.97
CA VAL A 502 15.31 -16.73 4.77
C VAL A 502 14.19 -16.94 5.80
N ARG A 503 14.42 -16.57 7.08
CA ARG A 503 13.39 -16.64 8.12
C ARG A 503 12.27 -15.61 7.92
N ALA A 504 12.60 -14.40 7.48
CA ALA A 504 11.60 -13.36 7.19
C ALA A 504 10.72 -13.68 5.96
N MET A 505 11.24 -14.47 5.02
CA MET A 505 10.46 -15.07 3.93
C MET A 505 9.57 -16.24 4.39
N GLY A 506 9.69 -16.69 5.65
CA GLY A 506 8.99 -17.88 6.16
C GLY A 506 9.52 -19.21 5.62
N TRP A 507 10.63 -19.20 4.89
CA TRP A 507 11.17 -20.38 4.24
C TRP A 507 11.91 -21.29 5.22
N THR A 508 11.67 -22.60 5.12
CA THR A 508 12.40 -23.63 5.88
C THR A 508 13.49 -24.23 4.98
N PRO A 509 14.79 -24.02 5.27
CA PRO A 509 15.86 -24.60 4.47
C PRO A 509 16.17 -26.05 4.87
N GLU A 510 16.50 -26.88 3.89
CA GLU A 510 16.90 -28.27 4.10
C GLU A 510 18.13 -28.36 5.02
N SER A 511 18.00 -29.05 6.15
CA SER A 511 18.97 -28.99 7.26
C SER A 511 20.39 -29.48 6.91
N SER A 512 20.50 -30.31 5.86
CA SER A 512 21.76 -30.85 5.35
C SER A 512 22.33 -30.08 4.15
N ALA A 513 21.65 -29.03 3.67
CA ALA A 513 22.05 -28.30 2.48
C ALA A 513 23.39 -27.57 2.65
N VAL A 514 24.23 -27.68 1.62
CA VAL A 514 25.52 -27.00 1.51
C VAL A 514 25.52 -26.20 0.21
N PRO A 515 25.82 -24.88 0.23
CA PRO A 515 25.78 -24.06 -0.97
C PRO A 515 26.95 -24.38 -1.91
N ALA A 516 26.75 -24.15 -3.21
CA ALA A 516 27.73 -24.42 -4.26
C ALA A 516 28.86 -23.38 -4.39
N PHE A 517 29.20 -22.66 -3.32
CA PHE A 517 30.29 -21.67 -3.29
C PHE A 517 31.64 -22.33 -2.97
N ALA A 518 32.72 -21.81 -3.54
CA ALA A 518 34.08 -22.33 -3.35
C ALA A 518 34.60 -22.18 -1.90
N ASP A 519 34.01 -21.28 -1.10
CA ASP A 519 34.29 -21.09 0.33
C ASP A 519 33.21 -21.71 1.24
N ALA A 520 32.35 -22.61 0.75
CA ALA A 520 31.30 -23.24 1.56
C ALA A 520 31.80 -23.93 2.84
N ALA A 521 33.07 -24.37 2.85
CA ALA A 521 33.74 -24.91 4.04
C ALA A 521 33.90 -23.86 5.16
N ALA A 522 34.14 -22.58 4.81
CA ALA A 522 34.28 -21.47 5.74
C ALA A 522 32.93 -20.94 6.26
N ILE A 523 31.81 -21.34 5.65
CA ILE A 523 30.47 -21.06 6.18
C ILE A 523 30.25 -21.94 7.41
N ALA A 524 29.94 -21.33 8.55
CA ALA A 524 29.66 -22.03 9.79
C ALA A 524 28.49 -23.03 9.61
N PRO A 525 28.52 -24.23 10.22
CA PRO A 525 27.54 -25.28 9.95
C PRO A 525 26.07 -24.83 10.09
N TRP A 526 25.76 -24.00 11.10
CA TRP A 526 24.40 -23.46 11.30
C TRP A 526 23.92 -22.54 10.17
N ALA A 527 24.85 -21.88 9.45
CA ALA A 527 24.54 -20.91 8.41
C ALA A 527 24.45 -21.53 7.00
N ARG A 528 25.06 -22.71 6.78
CA ARG A 528 25.06 -23.41 5.48
C ARG A 528 23.67 -23.59 4.85
N PRO A 529 22.65 -24.11 5.55
CA PRO A 529 21.33 -24.31 4.92
C PRO A 529 20.67 -22.98 4.53
N TYR A 530 20.81 -21.92 5.33
CA TYR A 530 20.32 -20.58 5.00
C TYR A 530 21.08 -19.95 3.81
N ALA A 531 22.41 -20.10 3.76
CA ALA A 531 23.23 -19.62 2.66
C ALA A 531 22.99 -20.39 1.35
N ALA A 532 22.62 -21.67 1.42
CA ALA A 532 22.17 -22.46 0.28
C ALA A 532 20.84 -21.93 -0.26
N LEU A 533 19.80 -21.84 0.56
CA LEU A 533 18.48 -21.42 0.10
C LEU A 533 18.45 -19.95 -0.35
N ALA A 534 19.21 -19.06 0.30
CA ALA A 534 19.34 -17.66 -0.12
C ALA A 534 20.04 -17.51 -1.48
N ALA A 535 20.91 -18.45 -1.88
CA ALA A 535 21.53 -18.48 -3.20
C ALA A 535 20.63 -19.14 -4.25
N GLU A 536 19.98 -20.25 -3.91
CA GLU A 536 18.98 -20.95 -4.74
C GLU A 536 17.85 -20.01 -5.17
N LYS A 537 17.32 -19.23 -4.23
CA LYS A 537 16.24 -18.26 -4.45
C LYS A 537 16.70 -16.91 -5.03
N GLY A 538 17.95 -16.82 -5.52
CA GLY A 538 18.49 -15.61 -6.17
C GLY A 538 18.67 -14.37 -5.29
N LEU A 539 18.44 -14.48 -3.98
CA LEU A 539 18.60 -13.37 -3.05
C LEU A 539 20.08 -12.97 -2.93
N MET A 540 20.98 -13.96 -2.75
CA MET A 540 22.40 -13.76 -2.43
C MET A 540 23.34 -14.57 -3.34
N ASN A 541 23.61 -14.04 -4.53
CA ASN A 541 24.41 -14.67 -5.59
C ASN A 541 25.95 -14.67 -5.32
N GLY A 542 26.38 -14.69 -4.06
CA GLY A 542 27.80 -14.61 -3.68
C GLY A 542 28.45 -13.23 -3.91
N ARG A 543 29.77 -13.26 -4.11
CA ARG A 543 30.68 -12.22 -4.61
C ARG A 543 31.67 -12.90 -5.59
N GLY A 544 32.50 -12.11 -6.27
CA GLY A 544 33.40 -12.60 -7.34
C GLY A 544 34.29 -13.80 -6.94
N GLY A 545 34.56 -14.69 -7.91
CA GLY A 545 35.32 -15.93 -7.66
C GLY A 545 34.47 -17.11 -7.15
N ASN A 546 33.13 -17.04 -7.25
CA ASN A 546 32.18 -18.00 -6.68
C ASN A 546 32.33 -18.12 -5.14
N LEU A 547 32.44 -16.99 -4.44
CA LEU A 547 32.62 -16.93 -2.99
C LEU A 547 31.36 -16.38 -2.31
N PHE A 548 30.87 -17.03 -1.26
CA PHE A 548 29.79 -16.49 -0.44
C PHE A 548 30.27 -15.32 0.44
N VAL A 549 31.52 -15.43 0.93
CA VAL A 549 32.19 -14.55 1.89
C VAL A 549 31.38 -14.45 3.21
N PRO A 550 31.22 -15.55 3.97
CA PRO A 550 30.29 -15.64 5.11
C PRO A 550 30.53 -14.61 6.22
N GLY A 551 31.80 -14.42 6.60
CA GLY A 551 32.22 -13.40 7.57
C GLY A 551 32.41 -12.00 6.96
N GLY A 552 32.10 -11.82 5.67
CA GLY A 552 32.13 -10.53 5.02
C GLY A 552 31.06 -9.61 5.58
N ILE A 553 31.44 -8.38 5.89
CA ILE A 553 30.50 -7.35 6.36
C ILE A 553 29.62 -6.88 5.19
N THR A 554 28.36 -6.61 5.50
CA THR A 554 27.32 -6.16 4.55
C THR A 554 27.25 -4.63 4.48
N THR A 555 27.22 -4.07 3.27
CA THR A 555 27.05 -2.62 3.05
C THR A 555 25.57 -2.20 3.00
N ARG A 556 25.29 -0.89 3.13
CA ARG A 556 23.92 -0.33 2.98
C ARG A 556 23.32 -0.64 1.61
N ALA A 557 24.15 -0.64 0.56
CA ALA A 557 23.78 -1.06 -0.78
C ALA A 557 23.41 -2.55 -0.86
N GLU A 558 24.23 -3.46 -0.31
CA GLU A 558 23.91 -4.90 -0.29
C GLU A 558 22.63 -5.20 0.51
N ALA A 559 22.42 -4.51 1.63
CA ALA A 559 21.23 -4.66 2.46
C ALA A 559 19.95 -4.14 1.77
N ALA A 560 20.01 -3.00 1.07
CA ALA A 560 18.90 -2.49 0.27
C ALA A 560 18.58 -3.43 -0.90
N GLN A 561 19.61 -3.87 -1.65
CA GLN A 561 19.47 -4.81 -2.77
C GLN A 561 18.85 -6.14 -2.35
N LEU A 562 19.21 -6.67 -1.18
CA LEU A 562 18.62 -7.89 -0.65
C LEU A 562 17.13 -7.69 -0.35
N LEU A 563 16.76 -6.60 0.34
CA LEU A 563 15.38 -6.35 0.72
C LEU A 563 14.46 -6.13 -0.49
N THR A 564 14.92 -5.47 -1.56
CA THR A 564 14.12 -5.37 -2.80
C THR A 564 13.91 -6.76 -3.42
N ARG A 565 14.96 -7.60 -3.50
CA ARG A 565 14.83 -8.98 -4.03
C ARG A 565 13.92 -9.87 -3.19
N MET A 566 13.91 -9.68 -1.86
CA MET A 566 12.98 -10.39 -0.99
C MET A 566 11.52 -10.00 -1.27
N LEU A 567 11.26 -8.71 -1.55
CA LEU A 567 9.93 -8.25 -1.98
C LEU A 567 9.57 -8.84 -3.35
N ASP A 568 10.49 -8.84 -4.31
CA ASP A 568 10.30 -9.42 -5.65
C ASP A 568 10.02 -10.94 -5.61
N ALA A 569 10.76 -11.66 -4.78
CA ALA A 569 10.51 -13.08 -4.52
C ALA A 569 9.13 -13.30 -3.87
N LYS A 570 8.74 -12.46 -2.91
CA LYS A 570 7.42 -12.55 -2.25
C LYS A 570 6.26 -12.25 -3.20
N THR A 571 6.44 -11.38 -4.20
CA THR A 571 5.43 -11.19 -5.27
C THR A 571 5.41 -12.34 -6.27
N THR A 572 6.54 -13.00 -6.54
CA THR A 572 6.61 -14.13 -7.49
C THR A 572 6.07 -15.44 -6.88
N GLU A 573 6.20 -15.66 -5.57
CA GLU A 573 5.66 -16.84 -4.87
C GLU A 573 4.16 -16.75 -4.52
N GLY A 574 3.51 -15.63 -4.87
CA GLY A 574 2.08 -15.39 -4.64
C GLY A 574 1.21 -15.38 -5.90
N GLY A 575 1.74 -15.85 -7.05
CA GLY A 575 1.05 -15.92 -8.35
C GLY A 575 0.45 -17.28 -8.68
#